data_AF-A0A386HLF0-F1
#
_entry.id   AF-A0A386HLF0-F1
#
_cell.length_a   1.000
_cell.length_b   1.000
_cell.length_c   1.000
_cell.angle_alpha   90.00
_cell.angle_beta   90.00
_cell.angle_gamma   90.00
#
_symmetry.space_group_name_H-M   'P 1'
#
loop_
_entity.id
_entity.type
_entity.pdbx_description
1 polymer ?
#
loop_
_entity_poly.entity_id
_entity_poly.type
_entity_poly.pdbx_seq_one_letter_code
_entity_poly.pdbx_strand_id
1 'polypeptide(L)' 'METKFEIKKGDRVKADPRLTGLDNWVEGEVIDIERNPFKGIVIAIKDTLGRVFFGEEKYFKFSY' A
#
# COMPACT_ATOMS: atom_id res chain seq x y z
N MET A 1 -22.21 -5.37 -11.72
CA MET A 1 -21.50 -4.09 -11.48
C MET A 1 -20.38 -4.41 -10.50
N GLU A 2 -19.14 -4.52 -11.00
CA GLU A 2 -17.98 -4.71 -10.11
C GLU A 2 -17.70 -3.37 -9.42
N THR A 3 -17.96 -3.30 -8.11
CA THR A 3 -17.49 -2.18 -7.30
C THR A 3 -15.99 -2.33 -7.14
N LYS A 4 -15.23 -1.78 -8.10
CA LYS A 4 -13.79 -1.69 -8.02
C LYS A 4 -13.47 -0.61 -6.98
N PHE A 5 -13.17 -1.03 -5.75
CA PHE A 5 -12.76 -0.10 -4.70
C PHE A 5 -11.50 0.63 -5.16
N GLU A 6 -11.62 1.94 -5.42
CA GLU A 6 -10.48 2.79 -5.73
C GLU A 6 -9.80 3.19 -4.43
N ILE A 7 -8.61 2.65 -4.21
CA ILE A 7 -7.71 3.08 -3.13
C ILE A 7 -7.42 4.56 -3.32
N LYS A 8 -7.43 5.32 -2.22
CA LYS A 8 -7.10 6.74 -2.22
C LYS A 8 -6.09 7.07 -1.14
N LYS A 9 -5.48 8.24 -1.29
CA LYS A 9 -4.61 8.80 -0.24
C LYS A 9 -5.43 9.00 1.04
N GLY A 10 -4.83 8.66 2.18
CA GLY A 10 -5.48 8.66 3.50
C GLY A 10 -6.08 7.30 3.91
N ASP A 11 -6.18 6.32 3.00
CA ASP A 11 -6.65 4.99 3.38
C ASP A 11 -5.60 4.25 4.23
N ARG A 12 -6.05 3.44 5.20
CA ARG A 12 -5.17 2.57 5.98
C ARG A 12 -5.07 1.21 5.33
N VAL A 13 -3.84 0.79 5.10
CA VAL A 13 -3.53 -0.49 4.46
C VAL A 13 -2.36 -1.15 5.19
N LYS A 14 -2.17 -2.45 4.95
CA LYS A 14 -1.06 -3.20 5.53
C LYS A 14 -0.06 -3.61 4.46
N ALA A 15 1.20 -3.26 4.61
CA ALA A 15 2.29 -3.69 3.74
C ALA A 15 2.80 -5.08 4.13
N ASP A 16 3.06 -5.90 3.12
CA ASP A 16 3.56 -7.28 3.24
C ASP A 16 4.99 -7.31 3.82
N PRO A 17 5.28 -8.22 4.77
CA PRO A 17 6.64 -8.52 5.26
C PRO A 17 7.72 -8.63 4.18
N ARG A 18 7.39 -9.21 3.03
CA ARG A 18 8.30 -9.39 1.89
C ARG A 18 8.69 -8.06 1.23
N LEU A 19 7.83 -7.04 1.33
CA LEU A 19 8.11 -5.69 0.86
C LEU A 19 8.89 -4.89 1.90
N THR A 20 8.52 -5.01 3.18
CA THR A 20 9.08 -4.20 4.26
C THR A 20 10.40 -4.73 4.81
N GLY A 21 10.69 -6.03 4.60
CA GLY A 21 11.83 -6.72 5.20
C GLY A 21 11.66 -6.97 6.71
N LEU A 22 10.43 -6.88 7.24
CA LEU A 22 10.12 -7.05 8.66
C LEU A 22 9.36 -8.36 8.88
N ASP A 23 9.30 -8.84 10.12
CA ASP A 23 8.63 -10.10 10.45
C ASP A 23 7.10 -10.03 10.35
N ASN A 24 6.53 -8.82 10.43
CA ASN A 24 5.08 -8.60 10.54
C ASN A 24 4.57 -7.63 9.47
N TRP A 25 3.27 -7.76 9.17
CA TRP A 25 2.56 -6.79 8.34
C TRP A 25 2.60 -5.42 8.99
N VAL A 26 2.95 -4.39 8.21
CA VAL A 26 3.04 -3.01 8.70
C VAL A 26 1.82 -2.24 8.29
N GLU A 27 1.05 -1.74 9.26
CA GLU A 27 -0.03 -0.80 9.00
C GLU A 27 0.53 0.60 8.70
N GLY A 28 0.01 1.23 7.66
CA GLY A 28 0.33 2.61 7.32
C GLY A 28 -0.78 3.28 6.52
N GLU A 29 -0.69 4.60 6.44
CA GLU A 29 -1.59 5.44 5.66
C GLU A 29 -1.05 5.61 4.24
N VAL A 30 -1.91 5.46 3.23
CA VAL A 30 -1.55 5.71 1.83
C VAL A 30 -1.24 7.19 1.63
N ILE A 31 0.00 7.49 1.27
CA ILE A 31 0.46 8.86 0.99
C ILE A 31 0.60 9.14 -0.51
N ASP A 32 0.77 8.09 -1.31
CA ASP A 32 0.87 8.22 -2.76
C ASP A 32 0.39 6.98 -3.52
N ILE A 33 -0.11 7.24 -4.73
CA ILE A 33 -0.61 6.21 -5.65
C ILE A 33 -0.13 6.59 -7.04
N GLU A 34 0.84 5.83 -7.55
CA GLU A 34 1.39 6.00 -8.89
C GLU A 34 0.82 4.96 -9.84
N ARG A 35 0.40 5.39 -11.03
CA ARG A 35 0.05 4.48 -12.14
C ARG A 35 1.28 4.32 -13.03
N ASN A 36 2.04 3.27 -12.76
CA ASN A 36 3.23 2.96 -13.53
C ASN A 36 2.87 2.14 -14.79
N PRO A 37 3.32 2.55 -15.99
CA PRO A 37 2.96 1.86 -17.23
C PRO A 37 3.52 0.43 -17.36
N PHE A 38 4.53 0.07 -16.56
CA PHE A 38 5.13 -1.27 -16.57
C PHE A 38 4.72 -2.12 -15.37
N LYS A 39 4.62 -1.51 -14.19
CA LYS A 39 4.35 -2.20 -12.92
C LYS A 39 2.87 -2.18 -12.50
N GLY A 40 2.02 -1.41 -13.19
CA GLY A 40 0.64 -1.20 -12.77
C GLY A 40 0.55 -0.19 -11.62
N ILE A 41 -0.32 -0.44 -10.65
CA ILE A 41 -0.52 0.46 -9.50
C ILE A 41 0.60 0.24 -8.48
N VAL A 42 1.30 1.33 -8.16
CA VAL A 42 2.31 1.39 -7.10
C VAL A 42 1.77 2.26 -5.99
N ILE A 43 1.81 1.75 -4.76
CA ILE A 43 1.27 2.41 -3.57
C ILE A 43 2.44 2.74 -2.65
N ALA A 44 2.42 3.94 -2.08
CA ALA A 44 3.31 4.33 -0.99
C ALA A 44 2.51 4.56 0.29
N ILE A 45 2.97 3.98 1.39
CA ILE A 45 2.36 4.14 2.71
C ILE A 45 3.36 4.70 3.71
N LYS A 46 2.86 5.42 4.70
CA LYS A 46 3.63 5.90 5.85
C LYS A 46 3.09 5.25 7.12
N ASP A 47 3.98 4.60 7.88
CA ASP A 47 3.61 4.03 9.17
C ASP A 47 3.65 5.08 10.30
N THR A 48 3.25 4.67 11.50
CA THR A 48 3.22 5.54 12.69
C THR A 48 4.61 5.97 13.17
N LEU A 49 5.66 5.24 12.78
CA LEU A 49 7.06 5.58 13.08
C LEU A 49 7.65 6.53 12.03
N GLY A 50 6.89 6.90 11.00
CA GLY A 50 7.31 7.77 9.92
C GLY A 50 8.11 7.07 8.82
N ARG A 51 8.21 5.74 8.84
CA ARG A 51 8.84 4.96 7.77
C ARG A 51 7.92 4.93 6.56
N VAL A 52 8.52 5.00 5.37
CA VAL A 52 7.79 4.95 4.10
C VAL A 52 8.10 3.64 3.39
N PHE A 53 7.04 2.91 3.01
CA PHE A 53 7.12 1.69 2.23
C PHE A 53 6.37 1.89 0.92
N PHE A 54 6.98 1.51 -0.20
CA PHE A 54 6.38 1.66 -1.53
C PHE A 54 6.57 0.40 -2.38
N GLY A 55 5.55 0.01 -3.13
CA GLY A 55 5.59 -1.21 -3.94
C GLY A 55 4.35 -1.39 -4.79
N GLU A 56 4.32 -2.47 -5.58
CA GLU A 56 3.13 -2.86 -6.35
C GLU A 56 1.95 -3.16 -5.42
N GLU A 57 0.73 -2.84 -5.86
CA GLU A 57 -0.53 -3.05 -5.11
C GLU A 57 -0.65 -4.45 -4.49
N LYS A 58 -0.13 -5.49 -5.15
CA LYS A 58 -0.15 -6.90 -4.68
C LYS A 58 0.52 -7.12 -3.31
N TYR A 59 1.40 -6.22 -2.88
CA TYR A 59 2.06 -6.27 -1.58
C TYR A 59 1.28 -5.56 -0.47
N PHE A 60 0.09 -5.05 -0.77
CA PHE A 60 -0.75 -4.34 0.18
C PHE A 60 -2.04 -5.11 0.43
N LYS A 61 -2.45 -5.18 1.69
CA LYS A 61 -3.76 -5.67 2.11
C LYS A 61 -4.64 -4.50 2.50
N PHE A 62 -5.81 -4.45 1.90
CA PHE A 62 -6.87 -3.49 2.19
C PHE A 62 -7.81 -4.11 3.20
N SER A 63 -8.18 -3.36 4.25
CA SER A 63 -9.21 -3.80 5.18
C SER A 63 -10.56 -3.40 4.59
N TYR A 64 -11.41 -4.39 4.31
CA TYR A 64 -12.77 -4.21 3.79
C TYR A 64 -13.77 -3.95 4.92
#